data_AF-A0A968NQX2-F1
#
_entry.id   AF-A0A968NQX2-F1
#
_cell.length_a   1.000
_cell.length_b   1.000
_cell.length_c   1.000
_cell.angle_alpha   90.00
_cell.angle_beta   90.00
_cell.angle_gamma   90.00
#
_symmetry.space_group_name_H-M   'P 1'
#
loop_
_entity.id
_entity.type
_entity.pdbx_description
1 polymer ?
#
loop_
_entity_poly.entity_id
_entity_poly.type
_entity_poly.pdbx_seq_one_letter_code
_entity_poly.pdbx_strand_id
1 'polypeptide(L)'
;MILFEFVLSLALWLVNLLQPIVVPLCFLLAWGLVGMSVWSVWCACRDGVKNTRRMHQIPCANCQFFTGDYHLKCAVRPDIALSESAIGCRDYEPF
;
A
#
# COMPACT_ATOMS: atom_id res chain seq x y z
N MET A 1 -11.28 55.83 -0.01
CA MET A 1 -10.55 55.52 1.24
C MET A 1 -11.48 54.98 2.32
N ILE A 2 -12.49 55.73 2.79
CA ILE A 2 -13.41 55.29 3.88
C ILE A 2 -14.26 54.04 3.52
N LEU A 3 -14.78 53.97 2.29
CA LEU A 3 -15.57 52.81 1.83
C LEU A 3 -14.74 51.52 1.80
N PHE A 4 -13.44 51.62 1.47
CA PHE A 4 -12.54 50.48 1.40
C PHE A 4 -12.23 49.92 2.79
N GLU A 5 -11.95 50.77 3.77
CA GLU A 5 -11.77 50.38 5.18
C GLU A 5 -13.02 49.73 5.77
N PHE A 6 -14.20 50.23 5.42
CA PHE A 6 -15.47 49.67 5.88
C PHE A 6 -15.73 48.28 5.30
N VAL A 7 -15.46 48.08 4.01
CA VAL A 7 -15.56 46.76 3.35
C VAL A 7 -14.58 45.76 3.96
N LEU A 8 -13.33 46.18 4.21
CA LEU A 8 -12.32 45.31 4.83
C LEU A 8 -12.71 44.91 6.25
N SER A 9 -13.23 45.87 7.03
CA SER A 9 -13.69 45.63 8.41
C SER A 9 -14.88 44.68 8.47
N LEU A 10 -15.86 44.83 7.56
CA LEU A 10 -17.00 43.91 7.44
C LEU A 10 -16.55 42.50 7.05
N ALA A 11 -15.61 42.38 6.11
CA ALA A 11 -15.08 41.08 5.69
C ALA A 11 -14.35 40.37 6.83
N LEU A 12 -13.50 41.07 7.57
CA LEU A 12 -12.79 40.52 8.73
C LEU A 12 -13.75 40.11 9.86
N TRP A 13 -14.80 40.90 10.10
CA TRP A 13 -15.83 40.56 11.07
C TRP A 13 -16.60 39.29 10.70
N LEU A 14 -16.98 39.14 9.42
CA LEU A 14 -17.61 37.93 8.88
C LEU A 14 -16.72 36.69 9.01
N VAL A 15 -15.43 36.82 8.68
CA VAL A 15 -14.46 35.72 8.82
C VAL A 15 -14.33 35.29 10.27
N ASN A 16 -14.24 36.24 11.20
CA ASN A 16 -14.08 35.93 12.63
C ASN A 16 -15.32 35.22 13.21
N LEU A 17 -16.51 35.54 12.68
CA LEU A 17 -17.76 34.86 13.06
C LEU A 17 -17.81 33.40 12.56
N LEU A 18 -17.21 33.12 11.41
CA LEU A 18 -17.21 31.82 10.76
C LEU A 18 -16.03 30.92 11.19
N GLN A 19 -14.92 31.53 11.63
CA GLN A 19 -13.71 30.89 12.12
C GLN A 19 -13.93 29.74 13.12
N PRO A 20 -14.80 29.84 14.15
CA PRO A 20 -14.95 28.75 15.13
C PRO A 20 -15.47 27.44 14.55
N ILE A 21 -16.12 27.48 13.38
CA ILE A 21 -16.64 26.29 12.69
C ILE A 21 -15.64 25.80 11.63
N VAL A 22 -14.98 26.72 10.93
CA VAL A 22 -14.04 26.37 9.84
C VAL A 22 -12.78 25.70 10.35
N VAL A 23 -12.24 26.16 11.49
CA VAL A 23 -11.01 25.59 12.09
C VAL A 23 -11.15 24.10 12.45
N PRO A 24 -12.17 23.65 13.22
CA PRO A 24 -12.31 22.24 13.53
C PRO A 24 -12.64 21.39 12.29
N LEU A 25 -13.41 21.93 11.34
CA LEU A 25 -13.69 21.23 10.08
C LEU A 25 -12.40 20.98 9.28
N CYS A 26 -11.56 22.01 9.13
CA CYS A 26 -10.28 21.89 8.43
C CYS A 26 -9.35 20.89 9.12
N PHE A 27 -9.33 20.90 10.46
CA PHE A 27 -8.57 19.92 11.25
C PHE A 27 -9.05 18.49 11.00
N LEU A 28 -10.37 18.25 11.06
CA LEU A 28 -10.95 16.92 10.79
C LEU A 28 -10.64 16.43 9.37
N LEU A 29 -10.70 17.30 8.38
CA LEU A 29 -10.37 16.96 7.00
C LEU A 29 -8.88 16.64 6.83
N ALA A 30 -8.00 17.46 7.40
CA ALA A 30 -6.56 17.23 7.36
C ALA A 30 -6.19 15.89 8.01
N TRP A 31 -6.71 15.62 9.21
CA TRP A 31 -6.49 14.35 9.89
C TRP A 31 -7.17 13.17 9.21
N GLY A 32 -8.32 13.37 8.56
CA GLY A 32 -8.95 12.36 7.72
C GLY A 32 -8.06 11.94 6.56
N LEU A 33 -7.47 12.90 5.85
CA LEU A 33 -6.53 12.64 4.76
C LEU A 33 -5.26 11.94 5.25
N VAL A 34 -4.69 12.38 6.39
CA VAL A 34 -3.53 11.72 7.01
C VAL A 34 -3.87 10.30 7.45
N GLY A 35 -5.04 10.08 8.07
CA GLY A 35 -5.48 8.75 8.49
C GLY A 35 -5.66 7.82 7.30
N MET A 36 -6.26 8.30 6.21
CA MET A 36 -6.44 7.54 4.97
C MET A 36 -5.10 7.18 4.31
N SER A 37 -4.13 8.11 4.29
CA SER A 37 -2.81 7.85 3.71
C SER A 37 -1.99 6.87 4.56
N VAL A 38 -2.03 7.01 5.89
CA VAL A 38 -1.41 6.03 6.79
C VAL A 38 -2.05 4.65 6.62
N TRP A 39 -3.37 4.59 6.52
CA TRP A 39 -4.09 3.33 6.31
C TRP A 39 -3.74 2.66 4.99
N SER A 40 -3.61 3.43 3.90
CA SER A 40 -3.25 2.87 2.59
C SER A 40 -1.83 2.30 2.60
N VAL A 41 -0.87 3.01 3.21
CA VAL A 41 0.50 2.54 3.40
C VAL A 41 0.51 1.27 4.26
N TRP A 42 -0.23 1.26 5.36
CA TRP A 42 -0.32 0.09 6.23
C TRP A 42 -0.89 -1.14 5.50
N CYS A 43 -1.98 -0.96 4.76
CA CYS A 43 -2.56 -2.03 3.95
C CYS A 43 -1.55 -2.54 2.90
N ALA A 44 -0.88 -1.64 2.18
CA ALA A 44 0.13 -2.01 1.19
C ALA A 44 1.31 -2.78 1.83
N CYS A 45 1.81 -2.34 2.98
CA CYS A 45 2.86 -3.05 3.72
C CYS A 45 2.39 -4.44 4.16
N ARG A 46 1.18 -4.55 4.74
CA ARG A 46 0.60 -5.82 5.19
C ARG A 46 0.44 -6.80 4.03
N ASP A 47 -0.04 -6.31 2.89
CA ASP A 47 -0.28 -7.14 1.72
C ASP A 47 1.04 -7.53 1.04
N GLY A 48 2.04 -6.63 1.04
CA GLY A 48 3.42 -6.94 0.65
C GLY A 48 4.04 -8.05 1.49
N VAL A 49 3.93 -7.98 2.82
CA VAL A 49 4.43 -9.03 3.74
C VAL A 49 3.73 -10.37 3.49
N LYS A 50 2.40 -10.37 3.27
CA LYS A 50 1.67 -11.59 2.93
C LYS A 50 2.14 -12.19 1.60
N ASN A 51 2.38 -11.35 0.59
CA ASN A 51 2.88 -11.77 -0.72
C ASN A 51 4.29 -12.37 -0.60
N THR A 52 5.20 -11.72 0.11
CA THR A 52 6.55 -12.26 0.37
C THR A 52 6.49 -13.58 1.13
N ARG A 53 5.59 -13.72 2.11
CA ARG A 53 5.41 -14.98 2.84
C ARG A 53 4.90 -16.09 1.91
N ARG A 54 4.00 -15.80 0.96
CA ARG A 54 3.58 -16.77 -0.06
C ARG A 54 4.74 -17.17 -0.98
N MET A 55 5.56 -16.22 -1.40
CA MET A 55 6.75 -16.53 -2.21
C MET A 55 7.76 -17.41 -1.46
N HIS A 56 7.94 -17.17 -0.15
CA HIS A 56 8.75 -18.04 0.71
C HIS A 56 8.17 -19.46 0.92
N GLN A 57 6.89 -19.67 0.64
CA GLN A 57 6.28 -21.01 0.69
C GLN A 57 6.58 -21.85 -0.56
N ILE A 58 7.18 -21.26 -1.60
CA ILE A 58 7.53 -21.97 -2.83
C ILE A 58 8.85 -22.74 -2.59
N PRO A 59 8.85 -24.08 -2.62
CA PRO A 59 10.03 -24.87 -2.26
C PRO A 59 11.04 -25.02 -3.42
N CYS A 60 10.75 -24.48 -4.60
CA CYS A 60 11.54 -24.69 -5.83
C CYS A 60 13.03 -24.32 -5.69
N ALA A 61 13.36 -23.26 -4.95
CA ALA A 61 14.75 -22.83 -4.79
C ALA A 61 15.63 -23.87 -4.05
N ASN A 62 15.02 -24.77 -3.29
CA ASN A 62 15.70 -25.80 -2.52
C ASN A 62 15.45 -27.22 -3.08
N CYS A 63 15.08 -27.34 -4.36
CA CYS A 63 14.73 -28.61 -5.00
C CYS A 63 15.87 -29.09 -5.92
N GLN A 64 16.19 -30.39 -5.91
CA GLN A 64 17.25 -30.96 -6.75
C GLN A 64 17.00 -30.80 -8.27
N PHE A 65 15.74 -30.72 -8.67
CA PHE A 65 15.34 -30.58 -10.07
C PHE A 65 15.34 -29.13 -10.58
N PHE A 66 15.67 -28.17 -9.70
CA PHE A 66 15.75 -26.77 -10.04
C PHE A 66 17.09 -26.45 -10.71
N THR A 67 17.02 -26.09 -11.98
CA THR A 67 18.18 -25.82 -12.84
C THR A 67 18.52 -24.33 -12.92
N GLY A 68 17.59 -23.45 -12.52
CA GLY A 68 17.78 -21.99 -12.52
C GLY A 68 17.86 -21.35 -13.92
N ASP A 69 17.68 -22.12 -15.00
CA ASP A 69 17.67 -21.61 -16.37
C ASP A 69 16.33 -20.89 -16.67
N TYR A 70 16.39 -19.77 -17.39
CA TYR A 70 15.21 -19.01 -17.80
C TYR A 70 14.28 -19.82 -18.71
N HIS A 71 14.85 -20.63 -19.60
CA HIS A 71 14.12 -21.45 -20.55
C HIS A 71 13.52 -22.69 -19.89
N LEU A 72 14.26 -23.31 -18.97
CA LEU A 72 13.83 -24.51 -18.27
C LEU A 72 14.15 -24.37 -16.79
N LYS A 73 13.20 -23.88 -16.01
CA LYS A 73 13.36 -23.60 -14.56
C LYS A 73 13.40 -24.88 -13.72
N CYS A 74 12.64 -25.90 -14.13
CA CYS A 74 12.54 -27.20 -13.47
C CYS A 74 12.46 -28.29 -14.53
N ALA A 75 13.20 -29.40 -14.34
CA ALA A 75 13.25 -30.50 -15.29
C ALA A 75 11.96 -31.35 -15.31
N VAL A 76 11.22 -31.43 -14.20
CA VAL A 76 10.01 -32.27 -14.06
C VAL A 76 8.74 -31.50 -14.41
N ARG A 77 8.64 -30.27 -13.90
CA ARG A 77 7.45 -29.43 -14.01
C ARG A 77 7.81 -27.98 -14.37
N PRO A 78 8.19 -27.71 -15.63
CA PRO A 78 8.59 -26.39 -16.06
C PRO A 78 7.43 -25.37 -16.10
N ASP A 79 6.19 -25.84 -16.18
CA ASP A 79 4.96 -25.04 -16.29
C ASP A 79 4.56 -24.34 -14.99
N ILE A 80 4.82 -24.97 -13.83
CA ILE A 80 4.46 -24.43 -12.52
C ILE A 80 5.64 -23.90 -11.70
N ALA A 81 6.88 -24.11 -12.15
CA ALA A 81 8.08 -23.72 -11.41
C ALA A 81 8.11 -22.21 -11.06
N LEU A 82 8.57 -21.89 -9.84
CA LEU A 82 8.67 -20.51 -9.33
C LEU A 82 7.34 -19.72 -9.32
N SER A 83 6.20 -20.41 -9.26
CA SER A 83 4.87 -19.79 -9.17
C SER A 83 4.12 -20.26 -7.92
N GLU A 84 3.01 -19.59 -7.58
CA GLU A 84 2.19 -19.97 -6.42
C GLU A 84 1.62 -21.40 -6.53
N SER A 85 1.45 -21.95 -7.74
CA SER A 85 0.96 -23.32 -7.93
C SER A 85 2.01 -24.39 -7.59
N ALA A 86 3.29 -24.01 -7.42
CA ALA A 86 4.33 -24.90 -6.92
C ALA A 86 4.38 -25.00 -5.39
N ILE A 87 3.56 -24.24 -4.66
CA ILE A 87 3.41 -24.41 -3.21
C ILE A 87 2.85 -25.81 -2.94
N GLY A 88 3.61 -26.66 -2.27
CA GLY A 88 3.25 -28.06 -2.03
C GLY A 88 3.47 -28.98 -3.24
N CYS A 89 4.42 -28.67 -4.11
CA CYS A 89 4.81 -29.53 -5.23
C CYS A 89 5.07 -30.97 -4.77
N ARG A 90 4.43 -31.96 -5.43
CA ARG A 90 4.54 -33.39 -5.10
C ARG A 90 5.88 -34.00 -5.51
N ASP A 91 6.51 -33.41 -6.52
CA ASP A 91 7.79 -33.83 -7.07
C ASP A 91 8.97 -33.09 -6.40
N TYR A 92 8.69 -32.41 -5.27
CA TYR A 92 9.73 -31.73 -4.50
C TYR A 92 10.66 -32.74 -3.85
N GLU A 93 11.95 -32.59 -4.14
CA GLU A 93 12.99 -33.37 -3.49
C GLU A 93 14.11 -32.43 -3.03
N PRO A 94 14.37 -32.34 -1.71
CA PRO A 94 15.41 -31.48 -1.18
C PRO A 94 16.79 -31.92 -1.68
N PHE A 95 17.67 -30.94 -1.94
CA PHE A 95 19.09 -31.21 -2.20
C PHE A 95 19.82 -31.62 -0.92
#